data_AF-A0AAV5HJH3-F1
#
_entry.id   AF-A0AAV5HJH3-F1
#
_cell.length_a   1.000
_cell.length_b   1.000
_cell.length_c   1.000
_cell.angle_alpha   90.00
_cell.angle_beta   90.00
_cell.angle_gamma   90.00
#
_symmetry.space_group_name_H-M   'P 1'
#
loop_
_entity.id
_entity.type
_entity.pdbx_description
1 polymer ?
#
loop_
_entity_poly.entity_id
_entity_poly.type
_entity_poly.pdbx_seq_one_letter_code
_entity_poly.pdbx_strand_id
1 'polypeptide(L)'
;MPSSSHRRAREDSDAEDDIPLIRQRMSFGAQPVQPAMVCSSNVPPAPARDAVETTPTFGIQSFIPPMDRQRAKGYKQQHGGHAAMLKLMDGACGQTCKLTENYKRLTSEKASLKDEVNKLKEELEKARAERDSGIQATKDEASHVEDRAKNTKADRDKALSKLNSLRQWVAVANQNLAHVKEGLRKARSSH
;
A
#
# COMPACT_ATOMS: atom_id res chain seq x y z
N MET A 1 -18.64 30.15 52.92
CA MET A 1 -17.26 30.05 53.47
C MET A 1 -17.37 29.36 54.82
N PRO A 2 -16.61 28.31 55.16
CA PRO A 2 -15.36 27.75 54.57
C PRO A 2 -15.60 26.42 53.82
N SER A 3 -14.85 25.98 52.81
CA SER A 3 -13.41 25.61 52.67
C SER A 3 -13.10 24.15 53.04
N SER A 4 -12.76 23.33 52.04
CA SER A 4 -11.76 22.23 52.05
C SER A 4 -11.86 21.48 50.71
N SER A 5 -11.03 21.74 49.70
CA SER A 5 -9.63 21.29 49.54
C SER A 5 -9.48 19.77 49.39
N HIS A 6 -9.59 19.26 48.15
CA HIS A 6 -9.02 17.97 47.78
C HIS A 6 -8.17 18.10 46.51
N ARG A 7 -6.85 18.08 46.74
CA ARG A 7 -5.81 17.70 45.79
C ARG A 7 -6.11 16.30 45.24
N ARG A 8 -5.85 16.08 43.95
CA ARG A 8 -5.12 14.90 43.48
C ARG A 8 -4.37 15.25 42.21
N ALA A 9 -3.05 15.16 42.32
CA ALA A 9 -2.11 15.10 41.23
C ALA A 9 -2.33 13.81 40.42
N ARG A 10 -2.09 13.88 39.12
CA ARG A 10 -1.59 12.78 38.31
C ARG A 10 -0.72 13.36 37.20
N GLU A 11 0.58 13.32 37.49
CA GLU A 11 1.64 13.16 36.50
C GLU A 11 1.50 11.74 35.94
N ASP A 12 1.49 11.59 34.63
CA ASP A 12 1.81 10.38 33.85
C ASP A 12 2.13 10.96 32.45
N SER A 13 3.40 11.20 32.08
CA SER A 13 4.37 10.23 31.58
C SER A 13 3.93 9.55 30.28
N ASP A 14 4.05 10.27 29.16
CA ASP A 14 4.12 9.67 27.83
C ASP A 14 5.51 9.97 27.24
N ALA A 15 6.46 9.11 27.63
CA ALA A 15 7.73 8.90 26.97
C ALA A 15 7.65 7.54 26.30
N GLU A 16 7.51 7.51 24.97
CA GLU A 16 7.76 6.39 24.03
C GLU A 16 7.64 7.05 22.63
N ASP A 17 8.46 6.91 21.59
CA ASP A 17 9.57 6.05 21.26
C ASP A 17 10.33 6.76 20.11
N ASP A 18 11.55 7.23 20.34
CA ASP A 18 12.44 7.67 19.26
C ASP A 18 12.99 6.44 18.54
N ILE A 19 12.37 6.06 17.43
CA ILE A 19 12.87 5.01 16.54
C ILE A 19 14.09 5.56 15.77
N PRO A 20 15.30 4.98 15.92
CA PRO A 20 16.47 5.43 15.17
C PRO A 20 16.33 5.05 13.69
N LEU A 21 16.36 6.07 12.83
CA LEU A 21 16.50 5.96 11.38
C LEU A 21 17.82 5.27 11.01
N ILE A 22 17.81 3.93 10.97
CA ILE A 22 18.84 3.13 10.31
C ILE A 22 18.33 2.71 8.93
N ARG A 23 18.83 3.37 7.89
CA ARG A 23 19.02 2.80 6.54
C ARG A 23 20.04 3.67 5.80
N GLN A 24 21.32 3.40 5.98
CA GLN A 24 22.08 2.40 5.22
C GLN A 24 21.94 2.62 3.70
N ARG A 25 22.89 3.44 3.23
CA ARG A 25 23.40 3.59 1.87
C ARG A 25 23.50 2.22 1.19
N MET A 26 22.81 2.03 0.07
CA MET A 26 23.07 0.94 -0.87
C MET A 26 23.01 1.49 -2.29
N SER A 27 24.01 1.09 -3.06
CA SER A 27 24.47 1.64 -4.31
C SER A 27 23.49 1.51 -5.47
N PHE A 28 23.56 2.50 -6.37
CA PHE A 28 23.08 2.40 -7.73
C PHE A 28 23.70 1.22 -8.47
N GLY A 29 22.87 0.58 -9.30
CA GLY A 29 23.19 -0.64 -10.02
C GLY A 29 24.06 -0.48 -11.27
N ALA A 30 24.70 -1.59 -11.61
CA ALA A 30 25.24 -2.01 -12.90
C ALA A 30 25.77 -3.43 -12.63
N GLN A 31 25.52 -4.53 -13.34
CA GLN A 31 24.83 -4.92 -14.56
C GLN A 31 24.48 -6.42 -14.38
N PRO A 32 23.55 -6.99 -15.18
CA PRO A 32 23.35 -8.43 -15.23
C PRO A 32 24.44 -9.09 -16.09
N VAL A 33 25.27 -9.96 -15.50
CA VAL A 33 26.07 -10.92 -16.27
C VAL A 33 25.21 -12.15 -16.50
N GLN A 34 24.76 -12.32 -17.74
CA GLN A 34 24.04 -13.50 -18.20
C GLN A 34 24.93 -14.75 -18.12
N PRO A 35 24.43 -15.92 -17.69
CA PRO A 35 25.03 -17.18 -18.11
C PRO A 35 24.54 -17.50 -19.53
N ALA A 36 25.42 -17.29 -20.50
CA ALA A 36 25.29 -17.85 -21.84
C ALA A 36 25.39 -19.38 -21.75
N MET A 37 24.26 -20.06 -21.56
CA MET A 37 24.14 -21.49 -21.82
C MET A 37 23.78 -21.67 -23.29
N VAL A 38 24.81 -21.63 -24.12
CA VAL A 38 24.73 -22.07 -25.52
C VAL A 38 24.58 -23.60 -25.47
N CYS A 39 23.35 -24.10 -25.59
CA CYS A 39 23.11 -25.49 -25.95
C CYS A 39 23.58 -25.66 -27.41
N SER A 40 24.86 -25.97 -27.58
CA SER A 40 25.47 -26.27 -28.87
C SER A 40 25.01 -27.66 -29.32
N SER A 41 23.85 -27.74 -29.97
CA SER A 41 23.43 -28.92 -30.73
C SER A 41 24.14 -28.90 -32.10
N ASN A 42 25.45 -29.09 -32.11
CA ASN A 42 26.21 -29.39 -33.32
C ASN A 42 26.37 -30.91 -33.43
N VAL A 43 25.32 -31.57 -33.92
CA VAL A 43 25.42 -32.91 -34.48
C VAL A 43 25.59 -32.73 -35.99
N PRO A 44 26.74 -33.10 -36.59
CA PRO A 44 26.88 -33.03 -38.04
C PRO A 44 25.96 -34.07 -38.70
N PRO A 45 25.33 -33.75 -39.84
CA PRO A 45 24.51 -34.71 -40.57
C PRO A 45 25.39 -35.81 -41.17
N ALA A 46 24.93 -37.06 -41.06
CA ALA A 46 25.58 -38.22 -41.66
C ALA A 46 25.68 -38.04 -43.19
N PRO A 47 26.83 -38.33 -43.82
CA PRO A 47 26.93 -38.31 -45.26
C PRO A 47 26.13 -39.46 -45.88
N ALA A 48 25.33 -39.12 -46.89
CA ALA A 48 24.62 -40.05 -47.75
C ALA A 48 25.60 -41.06 -48.37
N ARG A 49 25.30 -42.35 -48.23
CA ARG A 49 26.02 -43.44 -48.88
C ARG A 49 25.39 -43.68 -50.24
N ASP A 50 25.98 -43.09 -51.28
CA ASP A 50 25.80 -43.57 -52.65
C ASP A 50 26.71 -44.78 -52.89
N ALA A 51 26.14 -45.78 -53.53
CA ALA A 51 26.74 -47.04 -53.89
C ALA A 51 27.78 -46.87 -55.00
N VAL A 52 28.97 -47.46 -54.83
CA VAL A 52 29.74 -48.09 -55.92
C VAL A 52 30.52 -49.27 -55.34
N GLU A 53 30.41 -50.38 -56.04
CA GLU A 53 30.95 -51.71 -55.76
C GLU A 53 32.48 -51.81 -55.88
N THR A 54 32.95 -52.97 -55.41
CA THR A 54 34.22 -53.66 -55.71
C THR A 54 35.43 -53.32 -54.84
N THR A 55 35.58 -54.07 -53.76
CA THR A 55 36.90 -54.41 -53.18
C THR A 55 36.90 -55.88 -52.74
N PRO A 56 38.01 -56.59 -52.92
CA PRO A 56 38.05 -58.05 -52.86
C PRO A 56 38.01 -58.55 -51.42
N THR A 57 37.36 -59.68 -51.23
CA THR A 57 37.25 -60.43 -49.98
C THR A 57 38.64 -60.93 -49.56
N PHE A 58 39.39 -60.11 -48.80
CA PHE A 58 40.47 -60.60 -47.95
C PHE A 58 39.88 -60.97 -46.59
N GLY A 59 39.76 -62.27 -46.35
CA GLY A 59 39.32 -62.83 -45.08
C GLY A 59 40.34 -62.57 -43.97
N ILE A 60 40.27 -61.41 -43.34
CA ILE A 60 40.75 -61.24 -41.97
C ILE A 60 39.59 -61.69 -41.10
N GLN A 61 39.60 -62.96 -40.68
CA GLN A 61 38.86 -63.36 -39.49
C GLN A 61 39.37 -62.46 -38.37
N SER A 62 38.61 -61.41 -38.05
CA SER A 62 38.81 -60.62 -36.85
C SER A 62 38.66 -61.59 -35.69
N PHE A 63 39.79 -62.07 -35.18
CA PHE A 63 39.88 -62.89 -33.98
C PHE A 63 39.51 -61.99 -32.82
N ILE A 64 38.21 -61.80 -32.60
CA ILE A 64 37.68 -61.18 -31.40
C ILE A 64 37.87 -62.26 -30.33
N PRO A 65 38.84 -62.12 -29.41
CA PRO A 65 39.01 -63.12 -28.37
C PRO A 65 37.70 -63.24 -27.59
N PRO A 66 37.26 -64.47 -27.26
CA PRO A 66 36.03 -64.67 -26.50
C PRO A 66 36.13 -63.86 -25.20
N MET A 67 35.19 -62.94 -25.00
CA MET A 67 35.12 -62.15 -23.77
C MET A 67 34.93 -63.11 -22.59
N ASP A 68 35.87 -63.09 -21.65
CA ASP A 68 35.75 -63.85 -20.40
C ASP A 68 34.44 -63.51 -19.69
N ARG A 69 33.79 -64.52 -19.13
CA ARG A 69 32.49 -64.38 -18.46
C ARG A 69 32.51 -63.37 -17.32
N GLN A 70 33.67 -63.16 -16.69
CA GLN A 70 33.89 -62.09 -15.69
C GLN A 70 33.97 -60.70 -16.33
N ARG A 71 34.64 -60.54 -17.47
CA ARG A 71 34.72 -59.29 -18.23
C ARG A 71 33.36 -58.88 -18.80
N ALA A 72 32.56 -59.85 -19.28
CA ALA A 72 31.19 -59.62 -19.74
C ALA A 72 30.23 -59.19 -18.62
N LYS A 73 30.40 -59.73 -17.40
CA LYS A 73 29.65 -59.29 -16.20
C LYS A 73 30.03 -57.86 -15.81
N GLY A 74 31.32 -57.52 -15.80
CA GLY A 74 31.80 -56.16 -15.53
C GLY A 74 31.26 -55.13 -16.53
N TYR A 75 31.23 -55.46 -17.82
CA TYR A 75 30.66 -54.61 -18.88
C TYR A 75 29.16 -54.37 -18.66
N LYS A 76 28.36 -55.42 -18.39
CA LYS A 76 26.92 -55.26 -18.10
C LYS A 76 26.64 -54.44 -16.84
N GLN A 77 27.47 -54.57 -15.80
CA GLN A 77 27.32 -53.82 -14.56
C GLN A 77 27.68 -52.33 -14.75
N GLN A 78 28.73 -52.02 -15.50
CA GLN A 78 29.09 -50.64 -15.83
C GLN A 78 28.10 -49.97 -16.79
N HIS A 79 27.65 -50.68 -17.83
CA HIS A 79 26.64 -50.14 -18.76
C HIS A 79 25.26 -50.00 -18.11
N GLY A 80 24.88 -50.92 -17.21
CA GLY A 80 23.66 -50.79 -16.41
C GLY A 80 23.70 -49.58 -15.47
N GLY A 81 24.86 -49.33 -14.83
CA GLY A 81 25.10 -48.15 -14.01
C GLY A 81 25.04 -46.84 -14.81
N HIS A 82 25.66 -46.80 -15.99
CA HIS A 82 25.64 -45.62 -16.86
C HIS A 82 24.22 -45.31 -17.39
N ALA A 83 23.43 -46.33 -17.74
CA ALA A 83 22.05 -46.15 -18.15
C ALA A 83 21.13 -45.65 -17.01
N ALA A 84 21.34 -46.11 -15.78
CA ALA A 84 20.62 -45.61 -14.61
C ALA A 84 20.98 -44.14 -14.32
N MET A 85 22.26 -43.78 -14.43
CA MET A 85 22.74 -42.41 -14.26
C MET A 85 22.17 -41.47 -15.32
N LEU A 86 22.11 -41.89 -16.59
CA LEU A 86 21.47 -41.10 -17.66
C LEU A 86 20.00 -40.81 -17.36
N LYS A 87 19.23 -41.80 -16.92
CA LYS A 87 17.82 -41.59 -16.53
C LYS A 87 17.67 -40.62 -15.35
N LEU A 88 18.59 -40.66 -14.39
CA LEU A 88 18.60 -39.71 -13.28
C LEU A 88 18.94 -38.30 -13.75
N MET A 89 19.90 -38.15 -14.68
CA MET A 89 20.24 -36.85 -15.27
C MET A 89 19.09 -36.27 -16.09
N ASP A 90 18.40 -37.09 -16.90
CA ASP A 90 17.21 -36.65 -17.66
C ASP A 90 16.09 -36.22 -16.70
N GLY A 91 15.87 -36.98 -15.62
CA GLY A 91 14.91 -36.64 -14.57
C GLY A 91 15.26 -35.33 -13.85
N ALA A 92 16.53 -35.14 -13.50
CA ALA A 92 17.02 -33.92 -12.86
C ALA A 92 16.93 -32.71 -13.82
N CYS A 93 17.28 -32.89 -15.09
CA CYS A 93 17.14 -31.87 -16.12
C CYS A 93 15.67 -31.43 -16.30
N GLY A 94 14.74 -32.40 -16.35
CA GLY A 94 13.31 -32.10 -16.41
C GLY A 94 12.79 -31.33 -15.19
N GLN A 95 13.32 -31.62 -14.00
CA GLN A 95 12.97 -30.88 -12.78
C GLN A 95 13.55 -29.46 -12.77
N THR A 96 14.82 -29.28 -13.17
CA THR A 96 15.45 -27.95 -13.22
C THR A 96 14.81 -27.04 -14.26
N CYS A 97 14.37 -27.57 -15.40
CA CYS A 97 13.59 -26.81 -16.38
C CYS A 97 12.27 -26.29 -15.78
N LYS A 98 11.49 -27.17 -15.12
CA LYS A 98 10.22 -26.77 -14.47
C LYS A 98 10.42 -25.75 -13.36
N LEU A 99 11.48 -25.92 -12.55
CA LEU A 99 11.82 -24.96 -11.50
C LEU A 99 12.19 -23.59 -12.10
N THR A 100 12.92 -23.57 -13.20
CA THR A 100 13.31 -22.33 -13.89
C THR A 100 12.10 -21.59 -14.45
N GLU A 101 11.15 -22.30 -15.07
CA GLU A 101 9.89 -21.70 -15.55
C GLU A 101 9.05 -21.15 -14.40
N ASN A 102 8.87 -21.93 -13.34
CA ASN A 102 8.16 -21.48 -12.15
C ASN A 102 8.81 -20.25 -11.52
N TYR A 103 10.14 -20.22 -11.43
CA TYR A 103 10.88 -19.08 -10.92
C TYR A 103 10.65 -17.81 -11.76
N LYS A 104 10.70 -17.94 -13.10
CA LYS A 104 10.41 -16.83 -14.01
C LYS A 104 8.99 -16.30 -13.80
N ARG A 105 7.99 -17.18 -13.74
CA ARG A 105 6.59 -16.81 -13.52
C ARG A 105 6.40 -16.08 -12.19
N LEU A 106 6.92 -16.64 -11.09
CA LEU A 106 6.83 -16.03 -9.77
C LEU A 106 7.55 -14.66 -9.72
N THR A 107 8.64 -14.52 -10.46
CA THR A 107 9.37 -13.24 -10.55
C THR A 107 8.56 -12.19 -11.30
N SER A 108 7.91 -12.54 -12.41
CA SER A 108 7.02 -11.62 -13.11
C SER A 108 5.79 -11.25 -12.30
N GLU A 109 5.17 -12.21 -11.60
CA GLU A 109 4.02 -11.97 -10.72
C GLU A 109 4.43 -11.04 -9.57
N LYS A 110 5.59 -11.27 -8.95
CA LYS A 110 6.12 -10.40 -7.89
C LYS A 110 6.36 -8.97 -8.37
N ALA A 111 6.85 -8.79 -9.60
CA ALA A 111 7.03 -7.46 -10.17
C ALA A 111 5.67 -6.76 -10.37
N SER A 112 4.70 -7.44 -10.98
CA SER A 112 3.35 -6.92 -11.19
C SER A 112 2.67 -6.53 -9.88
N LEU A 113 2.73 -7.40 -8.86
CA LEU A 113 2.15 -7.13 -7.55
C LEU A 113 2.84 -5.95 -6.85
N LYS A 114 4.15 -5.78 -7.04
CA LYS A 114 4.87 -4.62 -6.49
C LYS A 114 4.38 -3.33 -7.13
N ASP A 115 4.15 -3.32 -8.43
CA ASP A 115 3.64 -2.15 -9.16
C ASP A 115 2.20 -1.82 -8.74
N GLU A 116 1.35 -2.85 -8.58
CA GLU A 116 -0.01 -2.68 -8.09
C GLU A 116 -0.04 -2.14 -6.65
N VAL A 117 0.80 -2.68 -5.76
CA VAL A 117 0.95 -2.16 -4.39
C VAL A 117 1.40 -0.70 -4.39
N ASN A 118 2.31 -0.30 -5.29
CA ASN A 118 2.73 1.10 -5.38
C ASN A 118 1.58 2.00 -5.85
N LYS A 119 0.83 1.57 -6.86
CA LYS A 119 -0.34 2.31 -7.35
C LYS A 119 -1.40 2.48 -6.25
N LEU A 120 -1.72 1.42 -5.52
CA LEU A 120 -2.67 1.47 -4.41
C LEU A 120 -2.20 2.39 -3.28
N LYS A 121 -0.88 2.43 -3.01
CA LYS A 121 -0.32 3.38 -2.03
C LYS A 121 -0.48 4.82 -2.49
N GLU A 122 -0.21 5.12 -3.76
CA GLU A 122 -0.39 6.47 -4.32
C GLU A 122 -1.85 6.90 -4.30
N GLU A 123 -2.78 6.01 -4.69
CA GLU A 123 -4.21 6.28 -4.62
C GLU A 123 -4.69 6.51 -3.19
N LEU A 124 -4.17 5.75 -2.23
CA LEU A 124 -4.50 5.90 -0.82
C LEU A 124 -3.97 7.21 -0.22
N GLU A 125 -2.75 7.62 -0.58
CA GLU A 125 -2.21 8.92 -0.17
C GLU A 125 -2.99 10.08 -0.79
N LYS A 126 -3.37 9.96 -2.07
CA LYS A 126 -4.22 10.95 -2.73
C LYS A 126 -5.58 11.07 -2.03
N ALA A 127 -6.24 9.95 -1.75
CA ALA A 127 -7.53 9.94 -1.06
C ALA A 127 -7.44 10.50 0.37
N ARG A 128 -6.33 10.27 1.08
CA ARG A 128 -6.05 10.89 2.39
C ARG A 128 -5.95 12.41 2.27
N ALA A 129 -5.15 12.90 1.32
CA ALA A 129 -4.98 14.34 1.11
C ALA A 129 -6.31 15.03 0.73
N GLU A 130 -7.10 14.42 -0.15
CA GLU A 130 -8.43 14.93 -0.53
C GLU A 130 -9.38 14.98 0.68
N ARG A 131 -9.40 13.92 1.50
CA ARG A 131 -10.21 13.89 2.73
C ARG A 131 -9.78 14.99 3.70
N ASP A 132 -8.49 15.11 3.97
CA ASP A 132 -7.97 16.06 4.95
C ASP A 132 -8.22 17.50 4.50
N SER A 133 -8.07 17.78 3.20
CA SER A 133 -8.45 19.06 2.60
C SER A 133 -9.95 19.36 2.75
N GLY A 134 -10.81 18.37 2.48
CA GLY A 134 -12.25 18.51 2.68
C GLY A 134 -12.63 18.77 4.14
N ILE A 135 -12.03 18.04 5.08
CA ILE A 135 -12.23 18.26 6.51
C ILE A 135 -11.80 19.68 6.90
N GLN A 136 -10.66 20.15 6.42
CA GLN A 136 -10.19 21.50 6.75
C GLN A 136 -11.15 22.57 6.21
N ALA A 137 -11.60 22.46 4.96
CA ALA A 137 -12.57 23.39 4.38
C ALA A 137 -13.87 23.44 5.21
N THR A 138 -14.40 22.27 5.60
CA THR A 138 -15.62 22.23 6.44
C THR A 138 -15.42 22.85 7.82
N LYS A 139 -14.22 22.73 8.41
CA LYS A 139 -13.89 23.38 9.69
C LYS A 139 -13.82 24.90 9.54
N ASP A 140 -13.21 25.40 8.47
CA ASP A 140 -13.08 26.83 8.22
C ASP A 140 -14.46 27.47 8.02
N GLU A 141 -15.32 26.82 7.22
CA GLU A 141 -16.72 27.21 7.04
C GLU A 141 -17.52 27.19 8.36
N ALA A 142 -17.36 26.13 9.16
CA ALA A 142 -18.01 26.04 10.47
C ALA A 142 -17.60 27.19 11.40
N SER A 143 -16.31 27.55 11.42
CA SER A 143 -15.81 28.67 12.23
C SER A 143 -16.41 30.00 11.78
N HIS A 144 -16.50 30.22 10.46
CA HIS A 144 -17.06 31.44 9.89
C HIS A 144 -18.57 31.55 10.20
N VAL A 145 -19.30 30.43 10.13
CA VAL A 145 -20.72 30.38 10.52
C VAL A 145 -20.88 30.67 12.02
N GLU A 146 -20.00 30.15 12.86
CA GLU A 146 -20.03 30.40 14.30
C GLU A 146 -19.83 31.89 14.62
N ASP A 147 -18.85 32.54 13.98
CA ASP A 147 -18.60 33.97 14.17
C ASP A 147 -19.78 34.81 13.68
N ARG A 148 -20.39 34.45 12.55
CA ARG A 148 -21.61 35.09 12.07
C ARG A 148 -22.77 34.91 13.06
N ALA A 149 -22.90 33.72 13.66
CA ALA A 149 -23.92 33.45 14.67
C ALA A 149 -23.69 34.28 15.95
N LYS A 150 -22.44 34.45 16.39
CA LYS A 150 -22.09 35.32 17.53
C LYS A 150 -22.46 36.78 17.25
N ASN A 151 -22.12 37.29 16.06
CA ASN A 151 -22.44 38.67 15.67
C ASN A 151 -23.95 38.93 15.61
N THR A 152 -24.70 38.03 14.96
CA THR A 152 -26.17 38.16 14.88
C THR A 152 -26.84 38.07 16.26
N LYS A 153 -26.30 37.24 17.16
CA LYS A 153 -26.76 37.18 18.56
C LYS A 153 -26.50 38.49 19.29
N ALA A 154 -25.31 39.09 19.13
CA ALA A 154 -24.96 40.37 19.74
C ALA A 154 -25.88 41.50 19.24
N ASP A 155 -26.17 41.54 17.93
CA ASP A 155 -27.11 42.50 17.35
C ASP A 155 -28.53 42.33 17.89
N ARG A 156 -29.00 41.09 18.01
CA ARG A 156 -30.29 40.77 18.62
C ARG A 156 -30.36 41.24 20.07
N ASP A 157 -29.34 40.97 20.86
CA ASP A 157 -29.31 41.34 22.27
C ASP A 157 -29.28 42.87 22.44
N LYS A 158 -28.58 43.60 21.55
CA LYS A 158 -28.62 45.07 21.46
C LYS A 158 -30.02 45.59 21.09
N ALA A 159 -30.70 44.94 20.15
CA ALA A 159 -32.06 45.29 19.77
C ALA A 159 -33.06 45.06 20.91
N LEU A 160 -32.93 43.94 21.63
CA LEU A 160 -33.76 43.64 22.81
C LEU A 160 -33.56 44.66 23.92
N SER A 161 -32.31 45.09 24.18
CA SER A 161 -32.01 46.14 25.15
C SER A 161 -32.73 47.46 24.78
N LYS A 162 -32.62 47.90 23.52
CA LYS A 162 -33.34 49.09 23.03
C LYS A 162 -34.87 48.97 23.17
N LEU A 163 -35.42 47.81 22.83
CA LEU A 163 -36.85 47.54 22.93
C LEU A 163 -37.33 47.63 24.39
N ASN A 164 -36.54 47.13 25.34
CA ASN A 164 -36.85 47.25 26.77
C ASN A 164 -36.82 48.71 27.23
N SER A 165 -35.84 49.51 26.80
CA SER A 165 -35.82 50.95 27.09
C SER A 165 -37.07 51.65 26.54
N LEU A 166 -37.48 51.35 25.29
CA LEU A 166 -38.70 51.91 24.71
C LEU A 166 -39.95 51.51 25.49
N ARG A 167 -40.06 50.25 25.93
CA ARG A 167 -41.17 49.80 26.80
C ARG A 167 -41.24 50.59 28.09
N GLN A 168 -40.11 50.87 28.73
CA GLN A 168 -40.05 51.72 29.93
C GLN A 168 -40.51 53.14 29.64
N TRP A 169 -40.03 53.76 28.56
CA TRP A 169 -40.47 55.09 28.13
C TRP A 169 -41.97 55.18 27.88
N VAL A 170 -42.54 54.19 27.19
CA VAL A 170 -43.99 54.11 26.94
C VAL A 170 -44.77 53.97 28.25
N ALA A 171 -44.27 53.17 29.21
CA ALA A 171 -44.90 53.03 30.52
C ALA A 171 -44.94 54.36 31.27
N VAL A 172 -43.84 55.12 31.29
CA VAL A 172 -43.77 56.46 31.90
C VAL A 172 -44.69 57.46 31.19
N ALA A 173 -44.70 57.47 29.85
CA ALA A 173 -45.57 58.35 29.08
C ALA A 173 -47.06 58.07 29.37
N ASN A 174 -47.44 56.80 29.49
CA ASN A 174 -48.81 56.38 29.84
C ASN A 174 -49.19 56.80 31.28
N GLN A 175 -48.26 56.67 32.24
CA GLN A 175 -48.47 57.16 33.61
C GLN A 175 -48.71 58.68 33.61
N ASN A 176 -47.86 59.44 32.92
CA ASN A 176 -48.00 60.90 32.80
C ASN A 176 -49.34 61.29 32.15
N LEU A 177 -49.75 60.60 31.08
CA LEU A 177 -51.05 60.81 30.44
C LEU A 177 -52.21 60.55 31.41
N ALA A 178 -52.13 59.51 32.24
CA ALA A 178 -53.14 59.21 33.25
C ALA A 178 -53.24 60.34 34.30
N HIS A 179 -52.11 60.86 34.77
CA HIS A 179 -52.06 61.99 35.70
C HIS A 179 -52.70 63.26 35.11
N VAL A 180 -52.38 63.59 33.85
CA VAL A 180 -52.97 64.75 33.16
C VAL A 180 -54.48 64.60 33.01
N LYS A 181 -54.96 63.40 32.62
CA LYS A 181 -56.40 63.11 32.50
C LYS A 181 -57.14 63.30 33.82
N GLU A 182 -56.58 62.82 34.93
CA GLU A 182 -57.20 62.99 36.25
C GLU A 182 -57.16 64.45 36.71
N GLY A 183 -56.07 65.19 36.43
CA GLY A 183 -55.99 66.63 36.68
C GLY A 183 -57.08 67.41 35.93
N LEU A 184 -57.30 67.10 34.65
CA LEU A 184 -58.39 67.69 33.85
C LEU A 184 -59.77 67.33 34.39
N ARG A 185 -59.98 66.09 34.83
CA ARG A 185 -61.25 65.65 35.43
C ARG A 185 -61.57 66.44 36.70
N LYS A 186 -60.57 66.62 37.57
CA LYS A 186 -60.69 67.42 38.80
C LYS A 186 -60.94 68.89 38.52
N ALA A 187 -60.23 69.48 37.55
CA ALA A 187 -60.44 70.88 37.16
C ALA A 187 -61.87 71.10 36.63
N ARG A 188 -62.40 70.16 35.83
CA ARG A 188 -63.77 70.21 35.31
C ARG A 188 -64.83 70.07 36.41
N SER A 189 -64.59 69.30 37.48
CA SER A 189 -65.55 69.17 38.59
C SER A 189 -65.58 70.36 39.55
N SER A 190 -64.62 71.28 39.43
CA SER A 190 -64.47 72.46 40.30
C SER A 190 -65.01 73.75 39.68
N HIS A 191 -65.63 73.67 38.50
CA HIS A 191 -66.36 74.75 37.82
C HIS A 191 -67.83 74.35 37.73
#